data_AF-A0A661KY92-F1
#
_entry.id   AF-A0A661KY92-F1
#
_cell.length_a   1.000
_cell.length_b   1.000
_cell.length_c   1.000
_cell.angle_alpha   90.00
_cell.angle_beta   90.00
_cell.angle_gamma   90.00
#
_symmetry.space_group_name_H-M   'P 1'
#
loop_
_entity.id
_entity.type
_entity.pdbx_description
1 polymer ?
#
loop_
_entity_poly.entity_id
_entity_poly.type
_entity_poly.pdbx_seq_one_letter_code
_entity_poly.pdbx_strand_id
1 'polypeptide(L)'
;MKQLVLVVLLFSAGISPALAQDTIHLPCEIFEVSPSFQTESSKSRPIHYALLRHANASERITLSNWLKTNTGTEVIFIVDGKRHPGVLCRMAHCFGRGLLIFTAPVKVKPRDI
;
A
#
# COMPACT_ATOMS: atom_id res chain seq x y z
N MET A 1 20.85 -62.80 -25.17
CA MET A 1 19.71 -62.49 -24.28
C MET A 1 19.75 -61.01 -23.97
N LYS A 2 18.71 -60.27 -24.34
CA LYS A 2 18.63 -58.80 -24.29
C LYS A 2 18.41 -58.31 -22.86
N GLN A 3 19.34 -57.54 -22.29
CA GLN A 3 19.07 -56.76 -21.08
C GLN A 3 18.41 -55.43 -21.47
N LEU A 4 17.14 -55.27 -21.13
CA LEU A 4 16.44 -53.99 -21.19
C LEU A 4 16.91 -53.13 -20.00
N VAL A 5 17.56 -52.01 -20.28
CA VAL A 5 17.87 -50.99 -19.29
C VAL A 5 16.66 -50.07 -19.17
N LEU A 6 15.96 -50.13 -18.03
CA LEU A 6 14.85 -49.25 -17.70
C LEU A 6 15.42 -47.93 -17.16
N VAL A 7 15.46 -46.90 -18.01
CA VAL A 7 15.79 -45.53 -17.59
C VAL A 7 14.55 -44.90 -16.98
N VAL A 8 14.50 -44.82 -15.65
CA VAL A 8 13.46 -44.08 -14.93
C VAL A 8 13.83 -42.60 -14.94
N LEU A 9 13.24 -41.84 -15.85
CA LEU A 9 13.29 -40.37 -15.83
C LEU A 9 12.38 -39.87 -14.68
N LEU A 10 12.98 -39.62 -13.53
CA LEU A 10 12.37 -38.86 -12.44
C LEU A 10 12.20 -37.41 -12.91
N PHE A 11 11.04 -37.10 -13.49
CA PHE A 11 10.59 -35.73 -13.66
C PHE A 11 10.32 -35.15 -12.27
N SER A 12 11.31 -34.46 -11.71
CA SER A 12 11.11 -33.55 -10.60
C SER A 12 10.22 -32.40 -11.10
N ALA A 13 8.91 -32.55 -10.90
CA ALA A 13 7.97 -31.45 -11.04
C ALA A 13 8.39 -30.36 -10.04
N GLY A 14 9.06 -29.34 -10.53
CA GLY A 14 9.37 -28.14 -9.78
C GLY A 14 8.06 -27.46 -9.42
N ILE A 15 7.57 -27.71 -8.20
CA ILE A 15 6.53 -26.89 -7.59
C ILE A 15 7.24 -25.57 -7.24
N SER A 16 7.29 -24.64 -8.18
CA SER A 16 7.62 -23.26 -7.83
C SER A 16 6.52 -22.79 -6.88
N PRO A 17 6.82 -22.43 -5.61
CA PRO A 17 5.83 -21.76 -4.80
C PRO A 17 5.54 -20.44 -5.51
N ALA A 18 4.36 -20.34 -6.10
CA ALA A 18 3.79 -19.05 -6.44
C ALA A 18 3.68 -18.32 -5.11
N LEU A 19 4.63 -17.42 -4.83
CA LEU A 19 4.58 -16.50 -3.71
C LEU A 19 3.26 -15.73 -3.83
N ALA A 20 2.23 -16.20 -3.14
CA ALA A 20 1.03 -15.42 -2.93
C ALA A 20 1.48 -14.14 -2.24
N GLN A 21 1.45 -13.02 -2.96
CA GLN A 21 1.71 -11.71 -2.37
C GLN A 21 0.51 -11.42 -1.47
N ASP A 22 0.67 -11.67 -0.18
CA ASP A 22 -0.33 -11.33 0.83
C ASP A 22 -0.62 -9.83 0.75
N THR A 23 -1.79 -9.49 0.22
CA THR A 23 -2.26 -8.12 0.16
C THR A 23 -2.74 -7.74 1.55
N ILE A 24 -1.96 -6.93 2.25
CA ILE A 24 -2.32 -6.45 3.58
C ILE A 24 -3.35 -5.32 3.43
N HIS A 25 -4.50 -5.47 4.09
CA HIS A 25 -5.52 -4.42 4.17
C HIS A 25 -5.45 -3.75 5.55
N LEU A 26 -5.10 -2.47 5.60
CA LEU A 26 -5.00 -1.68 6.83
C LEU A 26 -6.10 -0.61 6.87
N PRO A 27 -7.11 -0.73 7.75
CA PRO A 27 -8.15 0.27 7.86
C PRO A 27 -7.59 1.56 8.47
N CYS A 28 -7.63 2.65 7.71
CA CYS A 28 -7.01 3.92 8.07
C CYS A 28 -8.05 5.03 8.04
N GLU A 29 -8.19 5.77 9.14
CA GLU A 29 -9.03 6.96 9.19
C GLU A 29 -8.23 8.20 8.77
N ILE A 30 -8.82 9.03 7.91
CA ILE A 30 -8.29 10.35 7.57
C ILE A 30 -8.39 11.27 8.79
N PHE A 31 -7.23 11.68 9.29
CA PHE A 31 -7.11 12.60 10.41
C PHE A 31 -7.21 14.07 9.96
N GLU A 32 -6.53 14.40 8.86
CA GLU A 32 -6.48 15.75 8.31
C GLU A 32 -6.38 15.69 6.79
N VAL A 33 -7.05 16.62 6.11
CA VAL A 33 -6.97 16.79 4.67
C VAL A 33 -6.39 18.17 4.40
N SER A 34 -5.35 18.24 3.60
CA SER A 34 -4.77 19.52 3.23
C SER A 34 -5.24 19.98 1.86
N PRO A 35 -5.28 21.30 1.62
CA PRO A 35 -5.61 21.84 0.31
C PRO A 35 -4.61 21.31 -0.73
N SER A 36 -5.09 21.07 -1.96
CA SER A 36 -4.22 20.73 -3.07
C SER A 36 -3.21 21.85 -3.30
N PHE A 37 -1.94 21.51 -3.44
CA PHE A 37 -0.92 22.49 -3.84
C PHE A 37 -0.54 22.26 -5.31
N GLN A 38 -0.40 23.36 -6.04
CA GLN A 38 0.15 23.34 -7.39
C GLN A 38 1.63 23.66 -7.28
N THR A 39 2.45 22.97 -8.07
CA THR A 39 3.81 23.42 -8.27
C THR A 39 3.79 24.53 -9.32
N GLU A 40 4.71 25.48 -9.24
CA GLU A 40 4.87 26.62 -10.18
C GLU A 40 4.89 26.21 -11.67
N SER A 41 5.10 24.92 -11.95
CA SER A 41 4.97 24.34 -13.29
C SER A 41 3.51 24.04 -13.63
N SER A 42 2.95 24.87 -14.51
CA SER A 42 1.59 24.76 -15.07
C SER A 42 1.25 23.45 -15.80
N LYS A 43 2.21 22.53 -15.93
CA LYS A 43 2.03 21.19 -16.53
C LYS A 43 1.92 20.06 -15.50
N SER A 44 2.10 20.34 -14.21
CA SER A 44 2.01 19.32 -13.16
C SER A 44 0.56 19.03 -12.76
N ARG A 45 0.23 17.76 -12.52
CA ARG A 45 -1.05 17.41 -11.89
C ARG A 45 -1.05 17.95 -10.45
N PRO A 46 -2.19 18.45 -9.94
CA PRO A 46 -2.27 18.89 -8.56
C PRO A 46 -1.90 17.74 -7.63
N ILE A 47 -1.08 18.06 -6.61
CA ILE A 47 -0.69 17.09 -5.59
C ILE A 47 -1.61 17.29 -4.40
N HIS A 48 -2.21 16.20 -3.96
CA HIS A 48 -3.05 16.12 -2.78
C HIS A 48 -2.31 15.33 -1.71
N TYR A 49 -2.54 15.71 -0.46
CA TYR A 49 -2.06 14.93 0.67
C TYR A 49 -3.06 14.89 1.81
N ALA A 50 -3.07 13.77 2.52
CA ALA A 50 -3.90 13.54 3.68
C ALA A 50 -3.09 12.88 4.80
N LEU A 51 -3.32 13.31 6.03
CA LEU A 51 -2.80 12.62 7.20
C LEU A 51 -3.78 11.54 7.60
N LEU A 52 -3.26 10.34 7.84
CA LEU A 52 -4.06 9.21 8.27
C LEU A 52 -3.51 8.60 9.57
N ARG A 53 -4.39 7.90 10.27
CA ARG A 53 -4.08 7.06 11.43
C ARG A 53 -4.87 5.76 11.29
N HIS A 54 -4.49 4.75 12.05
CA HIS A 54 -5.28 3.51 12.05
C HIS A 54 -6.70 3.81 12.56
N ALA A 55 -7.73 3.29 11.88
CA ALA A 55 -9.13 3.57 12.21
C ALA A 55 -9.49 3.06 13.61
N ASN A 56 -8.92 1.92 13.99
CA ASN A 56 -8.93 1.46 15.38
C ASN A 56 -7.69 1.98 16.15
N ALA A 57 -7.94 2.72 17.22
CA ALA A 57 -6.92 3.26 18.12
C ALA A 57 -6.00 2.22 18.76
N SER A 58 -6.49 0.99 19.03
CA SER A 58 -5.69 -0.09 19.64
C SER A 58 -4.66 -0.69 18.66
N GLU A 59 -4.96 -0.61 17.37
CA GLU A 59 -4.15 -1.16 16.27
C GLU A 59 -3.16 -0.12 15.69
N ARG A 60 -3.02 1.04 16.34
CA ARG A 60 -2.07 2.09 15.90
C ARG A 60 -0.62 1.59 15.84
N ILE A 61 -0.26 0.62 16.67
CA ILE A 61 1.06 -0.01 16.63
C ILE A 61 1.29 -0.83 15.36
N THR A 62 0.24 -1.50 14.86
CA THR A 62 0.26 -2.29 13.62
C THR A 62 0.56 -1.38 12.43
N LEU A 63 -0.19 -0.28 12.28
CA LEU A 63 0.09 0.72 11.24
C LEU A 63 1.48 1.32 11.39
N SER A 64 1.89 1.68 12.61
CA SER A 64 3.22 2.25 12.88
C SER A 64 4.35 1.33 12.45
N ASN A 65 4.25 0.03 12.73
CA ASN A 65 5.24 -0.96 12.34
C ASN A 65 5.25 -1.18 10.83
N TRP A 66 4.08 -1.25 10.20
CA TRP A 66 4.00 -1.34 8.74
C TRP A 66 4.65 -0.13 8.06
N LEU A 67 4.37 1.10 8.54
CA LEU A 67 4.94 2.34 8.03
C LEU A 67 6.47 2.43 8.22
N LYS A 68 7.03 1.82 9.27
CA LYS A 68 8.50 1.79 9.46
C LYS A 68 9.20 1.00 8.34
N THR A 69 8.58 -0.07 7.87
CA THR A 69 9.16 -0.97 6.87
C THR A 69 8.80 -0.55 5.43
N ASN A 70 7.64 0.07 5.22
CA ASN A 70 7.07 0.34 3.89
C ASN A 70 6.85 1.84 3.62
N THR A 71 7.64 2.71 4.24
CA THR A 71 7.54 4.15 3.98
C THR A 71 7.93 4.47 2.55
N GLY A 72 7.14 5.30 1.88
CA GLY A 72 7.39 5.70 0.49
C GLY A 72 6.94 4.66 -0.54
N THR A 73 6.24 3.60 -0.11
CA THR A 73 5.70 2.57 -1.00
C THR A 73 4.40 3.04 -1.66
N GLU A 74 4.19 2.62 -2.91
CA GLU A 74 2.91 2.80 -3.60
C GLU A 74 1.82 1.93 -2.95
N VAL A 75 0.67 2.53 -2.70
CA VAL A 75 -0.50 1.88 -2.10
C VAL A 75 -1.72 2.14 -2.96
N ILE A 76 -2.70 1.25 -2.85
CA ILE A 76 -4.04 1.48 -3.36
C ILE A 76 -4.94 1.83 -2.20
N PHE A 77 -5.55 3.01 -2.25
CA PHE A 77 -6.60 3.40 -1.32
C PHE A 77 -7.96 3.37 -2.01
N ILE A 78 -9.03 3.23 -1.24
CA ILE A 78 -10.39 3.11 -1.75
C ILE A 78 -11.21 4.29 -1.24
N VAL A 79 -11.86 5.02 -2.14
CA VAL A 79 -12.80 6.09 -1.80
C VAL A 79 -14.03 5.93 -2.69
N ASP A 80 -15.23 5.97 -2.12
CA ASP A 80 -16.49 5.76 -2.85
C ASP A 80 -16.49 4.46 -3.69
N GLY A 81 -15.85 3.40 -3.19
CA GLY A 81 -15.71 2.11 -3.87
C GLY A 81 -14.73 2.11 -5.05
N LYS A 82 -14.04 3.22 -5.32
CA LYS A 82 -13.05 3.35 -6.41
C LYS A 82 -11.63 3.25 -5.87
N ARG A 83 -10.80 2.53 -6.61
CA ARG A 83 -9.38 2.31 -6.30
C ARG A 83 -8.54 3.46 -6.85
N HIS A 84 -7.71 4.04 -6.01
CA HIS A 84 -6.83 5.15 -6.36
C HIS A 84 -5.39 4.84 -5.96
N PRO A 85 -4.40 5.08 -6.83
CA PRO A 85 -3.00 4.96 -6.46
C PRO A 85 -2.56 6.16 -5.63
N GLY A 86 -1.69 5.90 -4.66
CA GLY A 86 -1.03 6.92 -3.86
C GLY A 86 0.30 6.39 -3.31
N VAL A 87 1.05 7.27 -2.66
CA VAL A 87 2.28 6.91 -1.95
C VAL A 87 2.06 7.16 -0.47
N LEU A 88 2.38 6.15 0.36
CA LEU A 88 2.21 6.25 1.80
C LEU A 88 3.56 6.41 2.50
N CYS A 89 3.76 7.58 3.11
CA CYS A 89 4.98 7.93 3.81
C CYS A 89 4.78 7.89 5.32
N ARG A 90 5.78 7.40 6.05
CA ARG A 90 5.81 7.53 7.51
C ARG A 90 6.15 8.97 7.87
N MET A 91 5.40 9.54 8.82
CA MET A 91 5.78 10.82 9.42
C MET A 91 6.78 10.61 10.55
N ALA A 92 7.96 11.23 10.46
CA ALA A 92 8.92 11.24 11.55
C ALA A 92 8.31 11.86 12.82
N HIS A 93 8.63 11.31 13.99
CA HIS A 93 8.16 11.79 15.30
C HIS A 93 6.63 11.81 15.50
N CYS A 94 5.87 11.21 14.59
CA CYS A 94 4.41 11.16 14.61
C CYS A 94 3.92 9.71 14.69
N PHE A 95 3.94 9.14 15.90
CA PHE A 95 3.62 7.73 16.11
C PHE A 95 2.24 7.34 15.55
N GLY A 96 2.21 6.27 14.75
CA GLY A 96 0.97 5.73 14.18
C GLY A 96 0.28 6.64 13.16
N ARG A 97 0.98 7.64 12.61
CA ARG A 97 0.48 8.53 11.56
C ARG A 97 1.22 8.32 10.26
N GLY A 98 0.45 8.26 9.18
CA GLY A 98 0.95 8.21 7.80
C GLY A 98 0.56 9.47 7.03
N LEU A 99 1.37 9.80 6.03
CA LEU A 99 1.09 10.84 5.04
C LEU A 99 0.79 10.14 3.71
N LEU A 100 -0.47 10.18 3.27
CA LEU A 100 -0.87 9.69 1.96
C LEU A 100 -0.74 10.83 0.95
N ILE A 101 -0.01 10.59 -0.13
CA ILE A 101 0.20 11.55 -1.24
C ILE A 101 -0.43 10.96 -2.50
N PHE A 102 -1.23 11.74 -3.23
CA PHE A 102 -1.92 11.28 -4.44
C PHE A 102 -2.19 12.42 -5.41
N THR A 103 -2.46 12.08 -6.67
CA THR A 103 -2.77 13.04 -7.76
C THR A 103 -4.18 12.87 -8.32
N ALA A 104 -4.92 11.87 -7.83
CA ALA A 104 -6.30 11.67 -8.23
C ALA A 104 -7.17 12.84 -7.76
N PRO A 105 -8.08 13.37 -8.59
CA PRO A 105 -8.99 14.46 -8.22
C PRO A 105 -10.15 13.92 -7.35
N VAL A 106 -9.81 13.27 -6.23
CA VAL A 106 -10.75 12.68 -5.29
C VAL A 106 -10.88 13.58 -4.06
N LYS A 107 -12.13 13.75 -3.59
CA LYS A 107 -12.42 14.50 -2.36
C LYS A 107 -12.44 13.52 -1.20
N VAL A 108 -11.40 13.57 -0.37
CA VAL A 108 -11.37 12.92 0.94
C VAL A 108 -11.76 13.93 2.02
N LYS A 109 -12.38 13.47 3.10
CA LYS A 109 -12.78 14.26 4.25
C LYS A 109 -12.18 13.68 5.53
N PRO A 110 -11.99 14.50 6.58
CA PRO A 110 -11.68 13.97 7.90
C PRO A 110 -12.72 12.93 8.32
N ARG A 111 -12.24 11.82 8.90
CA ARG A 111 -13.00 10.63 9.34
C ARG A 111 -13.43 9.64 8.26
N ASP A 112 -13.09 9.85 6.99
CA ASP A 112 -13.22 8.80 5.98
C ASP A 112 -12.28 7.62 6.32
N ILE A 113 -12.66 6.39 5.99
CA ILE A 113 -11.94 5.12 6.27
C ILE A 113 -11.64 4.38 4.96
#